data_AF-K1SY20-F1
#
_entry.id   AF-K1SY20-F1
#
_cell.length_a   1.000
_cell.length_b   1.000
_cell.length_c   1.000
_cell.angle_alpha   90.00
_cell.angle_beta   90.00
_cell.angle_gamma   90.00
#
_symmetry.space_group_name_H-M   'P 1'
#
loop_
_entity.id
_entity.type
_entity.pdbx_description
1 polymer ?
#
loop_
_entity_poly.entity_id
_entity_poly.type
_entity_poly.pdbx_seq_one_letter_code
_entity_poly.pdbx_strand_id
1 'polypeptide(L)'
;MKYENDTFPEAIKILADRAGVKLPEVEETPEQKKKAGKRMRLLEVNKEAAKYFYYMLRDPRGEVGMRYLTGRKLTDETMHHFGLGYAGKNGEQVVQYLRKKGFTDEEIKDSGLAMFSEQRGLRSQFWNRVMFPIQDINHRVIGFGGRVMGDGEPKYLNSPETMIFDKRRNLYGLNFART
;
A
#
# COMPACT_ATOMS: atom_id res chain seq x y z
N MET A 1 15.41 -5.73 14.84
CA MET A 1 15.71 -4.29 14.70
C MET A 1 15.90 -3.78 13.27
N LYS A 2 16.51 -4.52 12.31
CA LYS A 2 16.55 -4.11 10.87
C LYS A 2 15.42 -4.65 9.99
N TYR A 3 14.64 -5.61 10.50
CA TYR A 3 13.59 -6.33 9.75
C TYR A 3 12.21 -5.67 9.77
N GLU A 4 12.01 -4.64 10.58
CA GLU A 4 10.65 -4.15 10.89
C GLU A 4 10.17 -3.02 9.96
N ASN A 5 11.05 -2.51 9.07
CA ASN A 5 10.84 -1.25 8.33
C ASN A 5 10.42 -0.06 9.20
N ASP A 6 10.50 -0.21 10.51
CA ASP A 6 10.38 0.83 11.51
C ASP A 6 11.73 1.51 11.71
N THR A 7 11.67 2.82 11.89
CA THR A 7 12.79 3.54 12.48
C THR A 7 13.01 3.00 13.90
N PHE A 8 14.26 3.02 14.39
CA PHE A 8 14.58 2.57 15.75
C PHE A 8 13.65 3.17 16.83
N PRO A 9 13.29 4.47 16.78
CA PRO A 9 12.31 5.05 17.69
C PRO A 9 10.91 4.43 17.60
N GLU A 10 10.41 4.13 16.40
CA GLU A 10 9.10 3.48 16.20
C GLU A 10 9.09 2.07 16.78
N ALA A 11 10.16 1.29 16.56
CA ALA A 11 10.29 -0.06 17.12
C ALA A 11 10.31 -0.03 18.65
N ILE A 12 11.03 0.93 19.26
CA ILE A 12 11.03 1.11 20.71
C ILE A 12 9.65 1.52 21.22
N LYS A 13 8.93 2.42 20.51
CA LYS A 13 7.56 2.81 20.88
C LYS A 13 6.59 1.65 20.86
N ILE A 14 6.60 0.84 19.79
CA ILE A 14 5.76 -0.36 19.68
C ILE A 14 6.06 -1.35 20.81
N LEU A 15 7.35 -1.57 21.13
CA LEU A 15 7.74 -2.47 22.21
C LEU A 15 7.33 -1.93 23.59
N ALA A 16 7.47 -0.63 23.81
CA ALA A 16 7.11 0.02 25.05
C ALA A 16 5.59 0.00 25.27
N ASP A 17 4.80 0.29 24.24
CA ASP A 17 3.33 0.17 24.27
C ASP A 17 2.89 -1.28 24.56
N ARG A 18 3.56 -2.27 23.96
CA ARG A 18 3.31 -3.70 24.25
C ARG A 18 3.71 -4.11 25.66
N ALA A 19 4.77 -3.52 26.20
CA ALA A 19 5.29 -3.83 27.54
C ALA A 19 4.64 -2.98 28.65
N GLY A 20 3.77 -2.03 28.32
CA GLY A 20 3.20 -1.08 29.27
C GLY A 20 4.22 -0.10 29.86
N VAL A 21 5.37 0.08 29.20
CA VAL A 21 6.45 0.97 29.63
C VAL A 21 6.25 2.35 29.02
N LYS A 22 6.26 3.40 29.84
CA LYS A 22 6.30 4.78 29.33
C LYS A 22 7.73 5.11 28.91
N LEU A 23 7.91 5.46 27.64
CA LEU A 23 9.18 5.99 27.17
C LEU A 23 9.34 7.44 27.61
N PRO A 24 10.57 7.90 27.88
CA PRO A 24 10.85 9.33 28.02
C PRO A 24 10.39 10.06 26.77
N GLU A 25 9.76 11.22 26.93
CA GLU A 25 9.49 12.11 25.81
C GLU A 25 10.84 12.58 25.23
N VAL A 26 11.18 12.05 24.06
CA VAL A 26 12.32 12.56 23.30
C VAL A 26 11.83 13.81 22.60
N GLU A 27 12.47 14.95 22.86
CA GLU A 27 12.22 16.17 22.10
C GLU A 27 12.63 15.93 20.64
N GLU A 28 11.63 15.66 19.80
CA GLU A 28 11.85 15.56 18.36
C GLU A 28 12.07 16.95 17.77
N THR A 29 13.09 17.08 16.91
CA THR A 29 13.30 18.30 16.15
C THR A 29 12.10 18.55 15.21
N PRO A 30 11.84 19.80 14.79
CA PRO A 30 10.79 20.11 13.82
C PRO A 30 10.86 19.23 12.55
N GLU A 31 12.07 18.92 12.08
CA GLU A 31 12.32 18.07 10.92
C GLU A 31 11.92 16.61 11.18
N GLN A 32 12.22 16.08 12.37
CA GLN A 32 11.84 14.72 12.76
C GLN A 32 10.32 14.59 12.83
N LYS A 33 9.63 15.56 13.46
CA LYS A 33 8.16 15.61 13.52
C LYS A 33 7.55 15.66 12.12
N LYS A 34 8.10 16.50 11.23
CA LYS A 34 7.65 16.60 9.83
C LYS A 34 7.83 15.30 9.07
N LYS A 35 8.96 14.61 9.25
CA LYS A 35 9.24 13.31 8.62
C LYS A 35 8.29 12.22 9.13
N ALA A 36 8.06 12.16 10.44
CA ALA A 36 7.11 11.23 11.05
C ALA A 36 5.67 11.48 10.56
N GLY A 37 5.25 12.74 10.53
CA GLY A 37 3.94 13.14 9.98
C GLY A 37 3.79 12.72 8.51
N LYS A 38 4.79 13.00 7.67
CA LYS A 38 4.79 12.56 6.26
C LYS A 38 4.69 11.04 6.14
N ARG A 39 5.49 10.30 6.90
CA ARG A 39 5.47 8.83 6.93
C ARG A 39 4.08 8.29 7.28
N MET A 40 3.45 8.84 8.32
CA MET A 40 2.10 8.47 8.75
C MET A 40 1.07 8.72 7.65
N ARG A 41 1.12 9.89 7.00
CA ARG A 41 0.24 10.21 5.86
C ARG A 41 0.39 9.24 4.70
N LEU A 42 1.61 8.80 4.37
CA LEU A 42 1.82 7.81 3.31
C LEU A 42 1.23 6.43 3.67
N LEU A 43 1.34 6.02 4.94
CA LEU A 43 0.71 4.78 5.42
C LEU A 43 -0.83 4.86 5.32
N GLU A 44 -1.41 6.02 5.63
CA GLU A 44 -2.85 6.26 5.50
C GLU A 44 -3.31 6.21 4.03
N VAL A 45 -2.56 6.84 3.11
CA VAL A 45 -2.83 6.78 1.66
C VAL A 45 -2.88 5.32 1.20
N ASN A 46 -1.86 4.53 1.53
CA ASN A 46 -1.79 3.14 1.12
C ASN A 46 -2.89 2.28 1.76
N LYS A 47 -3.23 2.53 3.03
CA LYS A 47 -4.35 1.85 3.69
C LYS A 47 -5.68 2.12 2.98
N GLU A 48 -5.96 3.38 2.63
CA GLU A 48 -7.19 3.74 1.92
C GLU A 48 -7.21 3.21 0.48
N ALA A 49 -6.07 3.21 -0.22
CA ALA A 49 -5.96 2.61 -1.54
C ALA A 49 -6.16 1.09 -1.51
N ALA A 50 -5.61 0.39 -0.51
CA ALA A 50 -5.82 -1.05 -0.34
C ALA A 50 -7.30 -1.38 -0.13
N LYS A 51 -8.01 -0.62 0.71
CA LYS A 51 -9.46 -0.75 0.87
C LYS A 51 -10.19 -0.54 -0.45
N TYR A 52 -9.84 0.51 -1.19
CA TYR A 52 -10.44 0.80 -2.49
C TYR A 52 -10.29 -0.38 -3.45
N PHE A 53 -9.07 -0.91 -3.62
CA PHE A 53 -8.81 -2.03 -4.53
C PHE A 53 -9.51 -3.31 -4.09
N TYR A 54 -9.55 -3.57 -2.78
CA TYR A 54 -10.25 -4.71 -2.20
C TYR A 54 -11.74 -4.70 -2.52
N TYR A 55 -12.41 -3.55 -2.36
CA TYR A 55 -13.82 -3.40 -2.73
C TYR A 55 -14.03 -3.46 -4.23
N MET A 56 -13.15 -2.83 -5.02
CA MET A 56 -13.24 -2.83 -6.47
C MET A 56 -13.18 -4.24 -7.07
N LEU A 57 -12.43 -5.18 -6.48
CA LEU A 57 -12.40 -6.58 -6.92
C LEU A 57 -13.77 -7.29 -6.75
N ARG A 58 -14.53 -6.90 -5.73
CA ARG A 58 -15.83 -7.50 -5.35
C ARG A 58 -17.03 -6.78 -5.99
N ASP A 59 -16.78 -5.61 -6.57
CA ASP A 59 -17.75 -4.88 -7.36
C ASP A 59 -17.93 -5.54 -8.75
N PRO A 60 -19.09 -5.44 -9.41
CA PRO A 60 -19.27 -5.92 -10.78
C PRO A 60 -18.19 -5.45 -11.77
N ARG A 61 -17.62 -4.26 -11.58
CA ARG A 61 -16.49 -3.72 -12.37
C ARG A 61 -15.19 -4.53 -12.20
N GLY A 62 -15.07 -5.28 -11.12
CA GLY A 62 -13.94 -6.15 -10.78
C GLY A 62 -14.03 -7.58 -11.31
N GLU A 63 -15.11 -7.95 -12.00
CA GLU A 63 -15.38 -9.33 -12.44
C GLU A 63 -14.20 -9.94 -13.22
N VAL A 64 -13.52 -9.16 -14.07
CA VAL A 64 -12.32 -9.62 -14.80
C VAL A 64 -11.19 -10.05 -13.87
N GLY A 65 -10.94 -9.30 -12.79
CA GLY A 65 -9.95 -9.63 -11.79
C GLY A 65 -10.37 -10.84 -10.97
N MET A 66 -11.65 -10.92 -10.59
CA MET A 66 -12.21 -12.03 -9.83
C MET A 66 -12.13 -13.35 -10.61
N ARG A 67 -12.56 -13.36 -11.88
CA ARG A 67 -12.43 -14.53 -12.77
C ARG A 67 -10.98 -14.96 -12.95
N TYR A 68 -10.06 -14.01 -13.06
CA TYR A 68 -8.64 -14.32 -13.16
C TYR A 68 -8.12 -15.05 -11.90
N LEU A 69 -8.36 -14.49 -10.71
CA LEU A 69 -7.86 -15.05 -9.45
C LEU A 69 -8.49 -16.41 -9.13
N THR A 70 -9.80 -16.55 -9.32
CA THR A 70 -10.52 -17.83 -9.14
C THR A 70 -10.10 -18.86 -10.19
N GLY A 71 -9.87 -18.46 -11.44
CA GLY A 71 -9.29 -19.31 -12.48
C GLY A 71 -7.88 -19.81 -12.15
N ARG A 72 -7.14 -19.05 -11.34
CA ARG A 72 -5.85 -19.43 -10.74
C ARG A 72 -5.98 -20.24 -9.46
N LYS A 73 -7.21 -20.65 -9.09
CA LYS A 73 -7.55 -21.46 -7.91
C LYS A 73 -7.27 -20.79 -6.57
N LEU A 74 -7.23 -19.45 -6.53
CA LEU A 74 -7.23 -18.74 -5.26
C LEU A 74 -8.63 -18.79 -4.66
N THR A 75 -8.72 -19.28 -3.42
CA THR A 75 -9.97 -19.32 -2.66
C THR A 75 -10.36 -17.92 -2.20
N ASP A 76 -11.65 -17.71 -1.91
CA ASP A 76 -12.10 -16.46 -1.29
C ASP A 76 -11.33 -16.20 0.00
N GLU A 77 -11.15 -17.21 0.86
CA GLU A 77 -10.36 -17.10 2.08
C GLU A 77 -8.94 -16.58 1.80
N THR A 78 -8.24 -17.14 0.82
CA THR A 78 -6.90 -16.67 0.41
C THR A 78 -6.94 -15.22 -0.05
N MET A 79 -7.92 -14.86 -0.91
CA MET A 79 -8.06 -13.50 -1.42
C MET A 79 -8.38 -12.50 -0.30
N HIS A 80 -9.14 -12.90 0.72
CA HIS A 80 -9.44 -12.10 1.90
C HIS A 80 -8.21 -11.97 2.80
N HIS A 81 -7.53 -13.07 3.08
CA HIS A 81 -6.36 -13.14 3.97
C HIS A 81 -5.22 -12.23 3.48
N PHE A 82 -4.92 -12.26 2.18
CA PHE A 82 -3.88 -11.41 1.57
C PHE A 82 -4.40 -10.04 1.10
N GLY A 83 -5.68 -9.73 1.32
CA GLY A 83 -6.28 -8.45 0.95
C GLY A 83 -6.25 -8.17 -0.57
N LEU A 84 -6.37 -9.20 -1.41
CA LEU A 84 -6.28 -9.03 -2.86
C LEU A 84 -7.38 -8.11 -3.40
N GLY A 85 -7.00 -7.32 -4.41
CA GLY A 85 -7.84 -6.27 -4.98
C GLY A 85 -7.76 -6.15 -6.50
N TYR A 86 -8.39 -5.11 -7.03
CA TYR A 86 -8.37 -4.78 -8.46
C TYR A 86 -8.30 -3.27 -8.67
N ALA A 87 -7.46 -2.80 -9.59
CA ALA A 87 -7.21 -1.38 -9.83
C ALA A 87 -8.28 -0.68 -10.68
N GLY A 88 -9.21 -1.42 -11.27
CA GLY A 88 -10.12 -0.87 -12.29
C GLY A 88 -9.39 -0.62 -13.62
N LYS A 89 -10.12 -0.23 -14.67
CA LYS A 89 -9.55 -0.07 -16.02
C LYS A 89 -8.71 1.20 -16.18
N ASN A 90 -9.09 2.27 -15.48
CA ASN A 90 -8.55 3.61 -15.70
C ASN A 90 -8.06 4.12 -14.33
N GLY A 91 -6.75 4.22 -14.12
CA GLY A 91 -6.11 4.55 -12.83
C GLY A 91 -6.46 5.93 -12.22
N GLU A 92 -7.40 6.66 -12.81
CA GLU A 92 -7.91 7.94 -12.33
C GLU A 92 -8.86 7.80 -11.13
N GLN A 93 -9.66 6.75 -11.09
CA GLN A 93 -10.75 6.61 -10.11
C GLN A 93 -10.22 6.49 -8.66
N VAL A 94 -9.10 5.78 -8.46
CA VAL A 94 -8.45 5.69 -7.14
C VAL A 94 -7.86 7.03 -6.71
N VAL A 95 -7.32 7.83 -7.64
CA VAL A 95 -6.80 9.17 -7.33
C VAL A 95 -7.94 10.10 -6.90
N GLN A 96 -9.07 10.08 -7.60
CA GLN A 96 -10.26 10.84 -7.21
C GLN A 96 -10.81 10.39 -5.85
N TYR A 97 -10.82 9.09 -5.58
CA TYR A 97 -11.20 8.54 -4.28
C TYR A 97 -10.30 9.06 -3.15
N LEU A 98 -8.97 9.02 -3.34
CA LEU A 98 -8.00 9.49 -2.35
C LEU A 98 -8.10 11.01 -2.11
N ARG A 99 -8.31 11.81 -3.17
CA ARG A 99 -8.57 13.26 -3.01
C ARG A 99 -9.81 13.52 -2.15
N LYS A 100 -10.90 12.77 -2.36
CA LYS A 100 -12.12 12.85 -1.52
C LYS A 100 -11.88 12.44 -0.07
N LYS A 101 -10.84 11.65 0.21
CA LYS A 101 -10.38 11.32 1.57
C LYS A 101 -9.48 12.40 2.20
N GLY A 102 -9.21 13.49 1.48
CA GLY A 102 -8.41 14.61 1.97
C GLY A 102 -6.90 14.42 1.79
N PHE A 103 -6.46 13.54 0.89
CA PHE A 103 -5.04 13.43 0.53
C PHE A 103 -4.68 14.42 -0.58
N THR A 104 -3.52 15.05 -0.44
CA THR A 104 -2.99 15.94 -1.48
C THR A 104 -2.40 15.15 -2.64
N ASP A 105 -2.29 15.78 -3.81
CA ASP A 105 -1.66 15.17 -4.98
C ASP A 105 -0.19 14.78 -4.72
N GLU A 106 0.51 15.56 -3.89
CA GLU A 106 1.87 15.25 -3.46
C GLU A 106 1.91 13.99 -2.59
N GLU A 107 1.02 13.85 -1.61
CA GLU A 107 0.93 12.64 -0.77
C GLU A 107 0.62 11.38 -1.59
N ILE A 108 -0.30 11.50 -2.56
CA ILE A 108 -0.68 10.39 -3.44
C ILE A 108 0.50 10.01 -4.35
N LYS A 109 1.21 10.98 -4.91
CA LYS A 109 2.42 10.74 -5.73
C LYS A 109 3.54 10.09 -4.89
N ASP A 110 3.81 10.63 -3.71
CA ASP A 110 4.90 10.19 -2.83
C ASP A 110 4.64 8.80 -2.21
N SER A 111 3.39 8.35 -2.17
CA SER A 111 3.05 6.96 -1.83
C SER A 111 3.49 5.94 -2.89
N GLY A 112 3.87 6.42 -4.09
CA GLY A 112 4.20 5.57 -5.23
C GLY A 112 2.98 4.98 -5.93
N LEU A 113 1.75 5.40 -5.59
CA LEU A 113 0.54 4.93 -6.26
C LEU A 113 0.28 5.60 -7.60
N ALA A 114 0.71 6.85 -7.78
CA ALA A 114 0.37 7.67 -8.93
C ALA A 114 1.58 8.41 -9.51
N MET A 115 1.46 8.72 -10.80
CA MET A 115 2.41 9.53 -11.54
C MET A 115 1.68 10.68 -12.23
N PHE A 116 2.35 11.83 -12.32
CA PHE A 116 1.84 12.98 -13.04
C PHE A 116 2.19 12.87 -14.53
N SER A 117 1.24 13.22 -15.39
CA SER A 117 1.44 13.41 -16.82
C SER A 117 0.87 14.77 -17.22
N GLU A 118 1.60 15.55 -18.02
CA GLU A 118 1.16 16.86 -18.50
C GLU A 118 -0.19 16.80 -19.23
N GLN A 119 -0.42 15.75 -20.02
CA GLN A 119 -1.64 15.60 -20.81
C GLN A 119 -2.85 15.09 -20.00
N ARG A 120 -2.60 14.34 -18.92
CA ARG A 120 -3.63 13.51 -18.27
C ARG A 120 -3.79 13.76 -16.76
N GLY A 121 -2.97 14.66 -16.20
CA GLY A 121 -2.89 14.93 -14.77
C GLY A 121 -2.34 13.76 -13.97
N LEU A 122 -2.56 13.80 -12.65
CA LEU A 122 -2.19 12.73 -11.73
C LEU A 122 -3.06 11.49 -11.96
N ARG A 123 -2.44 10.35 -12.26
CA ARG A 123 -3.14 9.06 -12.43
C ARG A 123 -2.37 7.94 -11.76
N SER A 124 -3.10 6.93 -11.28
CA SER A 124 -2.45 5.74 -10.76
C SER A 124 -1.66 5.03 -11.86
N GLN A 125 -0.45 4.61 -11.52
CA GLN A 125 0.34 3.73 -12.38
C GLN A 125 -0.21 2.30 -12.43
N PHE A 126 -1.06 1.95 -11.45
CA PHE A 126 -1.79 0.70 -11.42
C PHE A 126 -3.14 0.89 -12.10
N TRP A 127 -3.28 0.27 -13.27
CA TRP A 127 -4.52 0.24 -14.03
C TRP A 127 -4.63 -1.11 -14.73
N ASN A 128 -5.86 -1.62 -14.83
CA ASN A 128 -6.22 -2.92 -15.37
C ASN A 128 -5.37 -4.06 -14.77
N ARG A 129 -5.20 -4.05 -13.44
CA ARG A 129 -4.36 -4.99 -12.69
C ARG A 129 -5.10 -5.58 -11.50
N VAL A 130 -4.93 -6.88 -11.26
CA VAL A 130 -5.20 -7.45 -9.93
C VAL A 130 -4.06 -7.02 -9.01
N MET A 131 -4.44 -6.65 -7.79
CA MET A 131 -3.61 -5.92 -6.85
C MET A 131 -3.27 -6.79 -5.65
N PHE A 132 -2.01 -6.76 -5.27
CA PHE A 132 -1.43 -7.48 -4.14
C PHE A 132 -0.86 -6.43 -3.18
N PRO A 133 -1.56 -6.07 -2.09
CA PRO A 133 -1.02 -5.16 -1.09
C PRO A 133 0.23 -5.75 -0.47
N ILE A 134 1.32 -4.97 -0.45
CA ILE A 134 2.56 -5.35 0.20
C ILE A 134 2.51 -4.79 1.62
N GLN A 135 2.59 -5.67 2.60
CA GLN A 135 2.56 -5.33 4.02
C GLN A 135 3.95 -5.41 4.64
N ASP A 136 4.21 -4.55 5.61
CA ASP A 136 5.30 -4.79 6.56
C ASP A 136 4.89 -5.83 7.60
N ILE A 137 5.83 -6.17 8.48
CA ILE A 137 5.65 -7.16 9.54
C ILE A 137 4.55 -6.78 10.55
N ASN A 138 4.13 -5.51 10.60
CA ASN A 138 3.09 -4.99 11.50
C ASN A 138 1.75 -4.87 10.76
N HIS A 139 1.59 -5.56 9.62
CA HIS A 139 0.40 -5.56 8.77
C HIS A 139 0.04 -4.20 8.16
N ARG A 140 0.95 -3.22 8.17
CA ARG A 140 0.71 -1.92 7.53
C ARG A 140 0.99 -2.03 6.04
N VAL A 141 0.10 -1.52 5.20
CA VAL A 141 0.30 -1.53 3.74
C VAL A 141 1.33 -0.47 3.37
N ILE A 142 2.46 -0.91 2.82
CA ILE A 142 3.58 -0.05 2.48
C ILE A 142 3.77 0.13 0.97
N GLY A 143 3.18 -0.74 0.16
CA GLY A 143 3.22 -0.63 -1.29
C GLY A 143 2.29 -1.65 -1.95
N PHE A 144 2.41 -1.80 -3.27
CA PHE A 144 1.57 -2.69 -4.05
C PHE A 144 2.37 -3.42 -5.12
N GLY A 145 2.03 -4.68 -5.33
CA GLY A 145 2.27 -5.41 -6.58
C GLY A 145 0.99 -5.43 -7.41
N GLY A 146 1.12 -5.39 -8.74
CA GLY A 146 -0.01 -5.40 -9.66
C GLY A 146 0.28 -6.26 -10.88
N ARG A 147 -0.55 -7.29 -11.10
CA ARG A 147 -0.48 -8.12 -12.32
C ARG A 147 -1.50 -7.64 -13.33
N VAL A 148 -1.05 -7.35 -14.55
CA VAL A 148 -1.90 -6.87 -15.65
C VAL A 148 -2.92 -7.92 -16.09
N MET A 149 -4.12 -7.46 -16.45
CA MET A 149 -5.16 -8.24 -17.11
C MET A 149 -5.05 -8.08 -18.62
N GLY A 150 -5.19 -9.17 -19.38
CA GLY A 150 -4.96 -9.18 -20.83
C GLY A 150 -3.48 -9.05 -21.19
N ASP A 151 -3.20 -8.41 -22.33
CA ASP A 151 -1.88 -8.37 -22.98
C ASP A 151 -1.09 -7.07 -22.72
N GLY A 152 -1.47 -6.31 -21.68
CA GLY A 152 -0.73 -5.10 -21.31
C GLY A 152 0.65 -5.44 -20.72
N GLU A 153 1.60 -4.53 -20.83
CA GLU A 153 2.93 -4.66 -20.25
C GLU A 153 3.21 -3.54 -19.22
N PRO A 154 4.10 -3.75 -18.23
CA PRO A 154 4.74 -5.03 -17.89
C PRO A 154 3.75 -6.01 -17.25
N LYS A 155 3.99 -7.33 -17.40
CA LYS A 155 3.18 -8.39 -16.73
C LYS A 155 2.97 -8.14 -15.24
N TYR A 156 4.02 -7.75 -14.53
CA TYR A 156 3.98 -7.33 -13.12
C TYR A 156 4.59 -5.95 -12.95
N LEU A 157 3.95 -5.14 -12.12
CA LEU A 157 4.42 -3.82 -11.71
C LEU A 157 4.42 -3.77 -10.19
N ASN A 158 5.53 -3.33 -9.60
CA ASN A 158 5.61 -3.05 -8.16
C ASN A 158 5.70 -1.55 -7.95
N SER A 159 5.19 -1.07 -6.81
CA SER A 159 5.41 0.31 -6.35
C SER A 159 6.90 0.67 -6.46
N PRO A 160 7.26 1.92 -6.79
CA PRO A 160 8.64 2.39 -6.69
C PRO A 160 9.10 2.40 -5.23
N GLU A 161 10.40 2.61 -5.01
CA GLU A 161 10.93 2.89 -3.67
C GLU A 161 10.27 4.15 -3.08
N THR A 162 9.90 4.12 -1.80
CA THR A 162 9.31 5.26 -1.09
C THR A 162 9.86 5.37 0.33
N MET A 163 9.46 6.40 1.07
CA MET A 163 9.82 6.53 2.49
C MET A 163 9.32 5.36 3.36
N ILE A 164 8.29 4.63 2.91
CA ILE A 164 7.68 3.52 3.65
C ILE A 164 7.94 2.15 3.02
N PHE A 165 8.48 2.09 1.80
CA PHE A 165 8.71 0.86 1.07
C PHE A 165 10.12 0.77 0.49
N ASP A 166 10.87 -0.20 1.02
CA ASP A 166 12.17 -0.63 0.52
C ASP A 166 12.06 -2.06 -0.02
N LYS A 167 12.22 -2.26 -1.34
CA LYS A 167 12.07 -3.58 -1.98
C LYS A 167 13.11 -4.58 -1.52
N ARG A 168 14.33 -4.12 -1.18
CA ARG A 168 15.43 -5.00 -0.78
C ARG A 168 15.25 -5.53 0.64
N ARG A 169 14.43 -4.86 1.45
CA ARG A 169 14.21 -5.18 2.87
C ARG A 169 12.84 -5.76 3.15
N ASN A 170 11.95 -5.82 2.17
CA ASN A 170 10.62 -6.38 2.34
C ASN A 170 10.54 -7.81 1.77
N LEU A 171 9.90 -8.69 2.53
CA LEU A 171 9.53 -10.03 2.09
C LEU A 171 8.00 -10.16 2.19
N TYR A 172 7.36 -10.40 1.05
CA TYR A 172 5.90 -10.52 0.99
C TYR A 172 5.40 -11.67 1.86
N GLY A 173 4.37 -11.42 2.68
CA GLY A 173 3.77 -12.41 3.56
C GLY A 173 4.57 -12.73 4.84
N LEU A 174 5.71 -12.06 5.08
CA LEU A 174 6.51 -12.27 6.29
C LEU A 174 5.72 -12.01 7.59
N ASN A 175 4.76 -11.08 7.53
CA ASN A 175 3.85 -10.77 8.63
C ASN A 175 3.00 -11.98 9.07
N PHE A 176 2.69 -12.92 8.16
CA PHE A 176 1.93 -14.14 8.48
C PHE A 176 2.82 -15.30 8.92
N ALA A 177 4.13 -15.22 8.70
CA ALA A 177 5.07 -16.29 9.01
C ALA A 177 5.73 -16.15 10.40
N ARG A 178 5.51 -15.04 11.11
CA ARG A 178 6.09 -14.77 12.44
C ARG A 178 5.20 -15.19 13.62
N THR A 179 4.02 -15.75 13.36
CA THR A 179 3.10 -16.29 14.37
C THR A 179 3.39 -17.74 14.68
#